data_AF-A0A2E2HBY8-F1
#
_entry.id   AF-A0A2E2HBY8-F1
#
_cell.length_a   1.000
_cell.length_b   1.000
_cell.length_c   1.000
_cell.angle_alpha   90.00
_cell.angle_beta   90.00
_cell.angle_gamma   90.00
#
_symmetry.space_group_name_H-M   'P 1'
#
loop_
_entity.id
_entity.type
_entity.pdbx_description
1 polymer ?
#
loop_
_entity_poly.entity_id
_entity_poly.type
_entity_poly.pdbx_seq_one_letter_code
_entity_poly.pdbx_strand_id
1 'polypeptide(L)'
;MDVDAELIVHRKPSHSDYLIHWTGDDIAKTFGLTRVAEPRYEQDVVDAYLERLYNILRFGLWLKKSKEPGVIEVSNQKIKKPNVPRLCFTELKVSDSILHARKFGALGIGVKRYYLFNRLGGPMHYVHKTPNLFLPPLGDAFNENSENYELLSFFKNMSEGRNAQNYIDYSLYEESEWRIIFSENLKKKLTQEFVGKYFIDPKIVHNTKYFEYYSSLPKDNLLEYLTPLDEWVSLIIYPNLQIKNASYNHKGIREELNKLKSTNKLANPELRIADGCPQQEIINQIVELDIGATKQF
;
A
#
# COMPACT_ATOMS: atom_id res chain seq x y z
N MET A 1 41.53 13.55 -23.11
CA MET A 1 40.15 13.28 -23.56
C MET A 1 39.28 13.67 -22.39
N ASP A 2 38.90 14.93 -22.36
CA ASP A 2 37.95 15.46 -21.39
C ASP A 2 36.59 14.86 -21.72
N VAL A 3 36.09 14.04 -20.82
CA VAL A 3 34.70 13.58 -20.89
C VAL A 3 33.88 14.79 -20.50
N ASP A 4 33.23 15.41 -21.48
CA ASP A 4 32.30 16.51 -21.27
C ASP A 4 31.37 16.14 -20.10
N ALA A 5 31.47 16.92 -19.03
CA ALA A 5 30.55 16.87 -17.91
C ALA A 5 29.20 17.40 -18.41
N GLU A 6 28.48 16.56 -19.14
CA GLU A 6 27.09 16.80 -19.50
C GLU A 6 26.35 17.11 -18.20
N LEU A 7 25.82 18.33 -18.12
CA LEU A 7 24.88 18.74 -17.09
C LEU A 7 23.80 17.65 -17.00
N ILE A 8 23.82 16.88 -15.91
CA ILE A 8 22.72 16.00 -15.55
C ILE A 8 21.54 16.93 -15.22
N VAL A 9 20.76 17.26 -16.24
CA VAL A 9 19.50 18.00 -16.07
C VAL A 9 18.58 17.06 -15.27
N HIS A 10 18.42 17.35 -13.99
CA HIS A 10 17.46 16.66 -13.13
C HIS A 10 16.05 16.85 -13.69
N ARG A 11 15.61 15.92 -14.54
CA ARG A 11 14.23 15.89 -15.03
C ARG A 11 13.34 15.53 -13.85
N LYS A 12 12.46 16.44 -13.46
CA LYS A 12 11.40 16.16 -12.49
C LYS A 12 10.57 14.99 -13.04
N PRO A 13 10.36 13.91 -12.27
CA PRO A 13 9.52 12.81 -12.72
C PRO A 13 8.10 13.32 -13.02
N SER A 14 7.51 12.81 -14.11
CA SER A 14 6.14 13.17 -14.52
C SER A 14 5.06 12.54 -13.64
N HIS A 15 5.42 11.51 -12.87
CA HIS A 15 4.52 10.75 -12.01
C HIS A 15 4.88 10.91 -10.54
N SER A 16 3.90 10.70 -9.66
CA SER A 16 4.13 10.67 -8.22
C SER A 16 5.02 9.48 -7.89
N ASP A 17 6.07 9.73 -7.12
CA ASP A 17 6.91 8.68 -6.55
C ASP A 17 6.33 8.12 -5.24
N TYR A 18 5.20 8.68 -4.77
CA TYR A 18 4.54 8.27 -3.54
C TYR A 18 3.34 7.38 -3.81
N LEU A 19 3.28 6.27 -3.09
CA LEU A 19 2.18 5.31 -3.08
C LEU A 19 1.59 5.26 -1.67
N ILE A 20 0.29 5.42 -1.54
CA ILE A 20 -0.37 5.56 -0.23
C ILE A 20 -1.21 4.31 0.05
N HIS A 21 -0.92 3.66 1.19
CA HIS A 21 -1.81 2.66 1.76
C HIS A 21 -2.82 3.34 2.68
N TRP A 22 -4.11 3.20 2.37
CA TRP A 22 -5.20 3.75 3.16
C TRP A 22 -5.76 2.71 4.13
N THR A 23 -6.03 3.13 5.37
CA THR A 23 -6.56 2.29 6.45
C THR A 23 -7.46 3.11 7.40
N GLY A 24 -8.25 2.42 8.22
CA GLY A 24 -9.09 3.02 9.25
C GLY A 24 -10.56 3.15 8.86
N ASP A 25 -10.98 2.63 7.70
CA ASP A 25 -12.39 2.48 7.34
C ASP A 25 -13.15 1.63 8.38
N ASP A 26 -12.50 0.60 8.92
CA ASP A 26 -13.05 -0.24 9.98
C ASP A 26 -13.22 0.50 11.31
N ILE A 27 -12.34 1.47 11.61
CA ILE A 27 -12.49 2.37 12.77
C ILE A 27 -13.69 3.27 12.52
N ALA A 28 -13.77 3.90 11.35
CA ALA A 28 -14.90 4.76 11.00
C ALA A 28 -16.25 4.05 11.12
N LYS A 29 -16.35 2.80 10.62
CA LYS A 29 -17.55 1.98 10.73
C LYS A 29 -17.90 1.63 12.18
N THR A 30 -16.90 1.24 12.98
CA THR A 30 -17.10 0.88 14.40
C THR A 30 -17.70 2.03 15.21
N PHE A 31 -17.25 3.26 14.95
CA PHE A 31 -17.70 4.45 15.66
C PHE A 31 -18.80 5.24 14.93
N GLY A 32 -19.39 4.69 13.86
CA GLY A 32 -20.49 5.33 13.12
C GLY A 32 -20.12 6.65 12.45
N LEU A 33 -18.84 6.85 12.11
CA LEU A 33 -18.37 8.09 11.49
C LEU A 33 -18.88 8.19 10.06
N THR A 34 -19.68 9.22 9.79
CA THR A 34 -20.25 9.45 8.45
C THR A 34 -19.34 10.32 7.57
N ARG A 35 -18.38 11.03 8.18
CA ARG A 35 -17.49 11.94 7.48
C ARG A 35 -16.03 11.60 7.75
N VAL A 36 -15.30 11.49 6.65
CA VAL A 36 -13.84 11.58 6.69
C VAL A 36 -13.46 13.02 6.96
N ALA A 37 -12.48 13.21 7.85
CA ALA A 37 -11.95 14.51 8.25
C ALA A 37 -12.92 15.36 9.09
N GLU A 38 -13.57 14.76 10.09
CA GLU A 38 -14.24 15.58 11.10
C GLU A 38 -13.21 16.44 11.85
N PRO A 39 -13.55 17.70 12.19
CA PRO A 39 -12.61 18.61 12.83
C PRO A 39 -12.19 18.11 14.22
N ARG A 40 -13.05 17.33 14.88
CA ARG A 40 -12.80 16.73 16.18
C ARG A 40 -13.43 15.35 16.23
N TYR A 41 -12.70 14.43 16.83
CA TYR A 41 -13.18 13.11 17.21
C TYR A 41 -13.23 12.99 18.73
N GLU A 42 -14.10 12.11 19.19
CA GLU A 42 -14.09 11.62 20.58
C GLU A 42 -12.76 10.93 20.89
N GLN A 43 -12.40 10.88 22.17
CA GLN A 43 -11.09 10.38 22.59
C GLN A 43 -10.86 8.93 22.18
N ASP A 44 -11.88 8.06 22.29
CA ASP A 44 -11.78 6.65 21.91
C ASP A 44 -11.45 6.46 20.43
N VAL A 45 -11.99 7.33 19.56
CA VAL A 45 -11.68 7.32 18.12
C VAL A 45 -10.23 7.77 17.90
N VAL A 46 -9.78 8.81 18.60
CA VAL A 46 -8.38 9.26 18.54
C VAL A 46 -7.45 8.12 18.95
N ASP A 47 -7.73 7.46 20.06
CA ASP A 47 -6.93 6.36 20.60
C ASP A 47 -6.88 5.17 19.63
N ALA A 48 -8.01 4.82 19.01
CA ALA A 48 -8.06 3.76 17.99
C ALA A 48 -7.15 4.07 16.77
N TYR A 49 -7.11 5.33 16.31
CA TYR A 49 -6.22 5.73 15.22
C TYR A 49 -4.75 5.76 15.65
N LEU A 50 -4.45 6.22 16.88
CA LEU A 50 -3.09 6.21 17.42
C LEU A 50 -2.57 4.78 17.58
N GLU A 51 -3.40 3.87 18.10
CA GLU A 51 -3.08 2.45 18.21
C GLU A 51 -2.84 1.82 16.83
N ARG A 52 -3.71 2.08 15.85
CA ARG A 52 -3.52 1.61 14.46
C ARG A 52 -2.19 2.10 13.88
N LEU A 53 -1.88 3.40 14.03
CA LEU A 53 -0.64 3.97 13.53
C LEU A 53 0.57 3.37 14.24
N TYR A 54 0.53 3.26 15.58
CA TYR A 54 1.60 2.66 16.37
C TYR A 54 1.88 1.22 15.94
N ASN A 55 0.84 0.40 15.81
CA ASN A 55 0.97 -1.00 15.39
C ASN A 55 1.53 -1.13 13.98
N ILE A 56 1.10 -0.27 13.04
CA ILE A 56 1.67 -0.24 11.68
C ILE A 56 3.16 0.11 11.72
N LEU A 57 3.55 1.14 12.49
CA LEU A 57 4.95 1.55 12.60
C LEU A 57 5.82 0.45 13.25
N ARG A 58 5.29 -0.23 14.25
CA ARG A 58 6.01 -1.24 15.03
C ARG A 58 6.10 -2.61 14.35
N PHE A 59 5.06 -3.01 13.61
CA PHE A 59 4.91 -4.37 13.08
C PHE A 59 4.84 -4.44 11.55
N GLY A 60 4.54 -3.33 10.87
CA GLY A 60 4.37 -3.29 9.43
C GLY A 60 2.91 -3.27 8.98
N LEU A 61 2.72 -3.38 7.66
CA LEU A 61 1.40 -3.42 7.04
C LEU A 61 0.95 -4.86 6.84
N TRP A 62 -0.35 -5.10 6.98
CA TRP A 62 -0.94 -6.43 6.81
C TRP A 62 -1.27 -6.74 5.36
N LEU A 63 -0.80 -7.89 4.86
CA LEU A 63 -1.37 -8.53 3.68
C LEU A 63 -2.64 -9.28 4.10
N LYS A 64 -3.74 -9.01 3.41
CA LYS A 64 -5.06 -9.57 3.72
C LYS A 64 -5.59 -10.40 2.56
N LYS A 65 -6.21 -11.54 2.86
CA LYS A 65 -7.04 -12.26 1.88
C LYS A 65 -8.34 -11.51 1.63
N SER A 66 -8.91 -11.73 0.46
CA SER A 66 -10.27 -11.26 0.18
C SER A 66 -11.27 -12.21 0.82
N LYS A 67 -12.36 -11.67 1.39
CA LYS A 67 -13.52 -12.50 1.80
C LYS A 67 -14.05 -13.28 0.60
N GLU A 68 -14.18 -12.57 -0.51
CA GLU A 68 -14.65 -13.11 -1.78
C GLU A 68 -13.59 -12.85 -2.85
N PRO A 69 -13.10 -13.89 -3.54
CA PRO A 69 -12.18 -13.69 -4.65
C PRO A 69 -12.87 -12.90 -5.76
N GLY A 70 -12.22 -11.86 -6.26
CA GLY A 70 -12.77 -11.06 -7.35
C GLY A 70 -12.86 -11.83 -8.65
N VAL A 71 -13.54 -11.25 -9.64
CA VAL A 71 -13.64 -11.79 -11.00
C VAL A 71 -13.16 -10.72 -11.97
N ILE A 72 -12.35 -11.11 -12.95
CA ILE A 72 -12.04 -10.26 -14.11
C ILE A 72 -12.90 -10.69 -15.29
N GLU A 73 -13.32 -9.73 -16.09
CA GLU A 73 -14.08 -9.97 -17.32
C GLU A 73 -13.28 -9.46 -18.52
N VAL A 74 -12.89 -10.35 -19.42
CA VAL A 74 -12.09 -10.05 -20.62
C VAL A 74 -12.62 -10.86 -21.78
N SER A 75 -12.88 -10.21 -22.92
CA SER A 75 -13.38 -10.90 -24.14
C SER A 75 -14.62 -11.77 -23.87
N ASN A 76 -15.56 -11.24 -23.06
CA ASN A 76 -16.77 -11.95 -22.59
C ASN A 76 -16.52 -13.23 -21.76
N GLN A 77 -15.29 -13.48 -21.31
CA GLN A 77 -14.96 -14.56 -20.38
C GLN A 77 -14.83 -14.01 -18.96
N LYS A 78 -15.41 -14.74 -18.00
CA LYS A 78 -15.28 -14.44 -16.57
C LYS A 78 -14.23 -15.36 -15.96
N ILE A 79 -13.20 -14.77 -15.38
CA ILE A 79 -12.09 -15.51 -14.78
C ILE A 79 -12.03 -15.16 -13.31
N LYS A 80 -12.13 -16.18 -12.47
CA LYS A 80 -12.01 -16.04 -11.02
C LYS A 80 -10.56 -15.70 -10.69
N LYS A 81 -10.37 -14.72 -9.81
CA LYS A 81 -9.06 -14.35 -9.30
C LYS A 81 -8.62 -15.32 -8.20
N PRO A 82 -7.31 -15.57 -8.05
CA PRO A 82 -6.79 -16.31 -6.92
C PRO A 82 -7.06 -15.56 -5.61
N ASN A 83 -7.32 -16.30 -4.54
CA ASN A 83 -7.47 -15.72 -3.20
C ASN A 83 -6.12 -15.60 -2.48
N VAL A 84 -5.23 -14.78 -3.03
CA VAL A 84 -3.92 -14.53 -2.41
C VAL A 84 -3.99 -13.35 -1.43
N PRO A 85 -3.25 -13.42 -0.31
CA PRO A 85 -3.00 -12.27 0.54
C PRO A 85 -2.38 -11.13 -0.26
N ARG A 86 -2.94 -9.93 -0.08
CA ARG A 86 -2.48 -8.74 -0.78
C ARG A 86 -2.51 -7.50 0.10
N LEU A 87 -1.66 -6.55 -0.26
CA LEU A 87 -1.63 -5.21 0.29
C LEU A 87 -1.75 -4.22 -0.87
N CYS A 88 -2.70 -3.29 -0.76
CA CYS A 88 -3.02 -2.35 -1.83
C CYS A 88 -2.53 -0.94 -1.49
N PHE A 89 -2.08 -0.23 -2.52
CA PHE A 89 -1.66 1.17 -2.47
C PHE A 89 -2.32 1.92 -3.62
N THR A 90 -2.39 3.23 -3.49
CA THR A 90 -2.89 4.13 -4.53
C THR A 90 -1.78 5.07 -4.95
N GLU A 91 -1.52 5.17 -6.25
CA GLU A 91 -0.71 6.24 -6.82
C GLU A 91 -1.61 7.45 -7.10
N LEU A 92 -1.79 8.32 -6.10
CA LEU A 92 -2.63 9.50 -6.27
C LEU A 92 -1.84 10.81 -6.17
N LYS A 93 -2.38 11.84 -6.82
CA LYS A 93 -2.03 13.22 -6.52
C LYS A 93 -2.51 13.52 -5.11
N VAL A 94 -1.68 14.16 -4.29
CA VAL A 94 -2.03 14.45 -2.89
C VAL A 94 -3.38 15.20 -2.77
N SER A 95 -3.73 16.03 -3.76
CA SER A 95 -5.05 16.69 -3.90
C SER A 95 -6.26 15.75 -3.75
N ASP A 96 -6.12 14.50 -4.18
CA ASP A 96 -7.22 13.53 -4.27
C ASP A 96 -7.37 12.68 -2.99
N SER A 97 -6.50 12.92 -2.00
CA SER A 97 -6.43 12.17 -0.74
C SER A 97 -7.77 12.06 -0.04
N ILE A 98 -8.58 13.12 -0.07
CA ILE A 98 -9.90 13.15 0.58
C ILE A 98 -10.86 12.13 -0.04
N LEU A 99 -10.85 11.97 -1.36
CA LEU A 99 -11.72 11.03 -2.05
C LEU A 99 -11.33 9.59 -1.71
N HIS A 100 -10.02 9.30 -1.67
CA HIS A 100 -9.51 7.99 -1.30
C HIS A 100 -9.76 7.65 0.16
N ALA A 101 -9.51 8.61 1.05
CA ALA A 101 -9.75 8.43 2.46
C ALA A 101 -11.21 8.11 2.78
N ARG A 102 -12.16 8.70 2.04
CA ARG A 102 -13.60 8.38 2.13
C ARG A 102 -13.92 6.94 1.74
N LYS A 103 -13.19 6.38 0.78
CA LYS A 103 -13.43 5.02 0.29
C LYS A 103 -12.69 3.95 1.09
N PHE A 104 -11.47 4.25 1.54
CA PHE A 104 -10.53 3.24 2.02
C PHE A 104 -10.05 3.46 3.46
N GLY A 105 -10.44 4.57 4.08
CA GLY A 105 -10.09 4.93 5.46
C GLY A 105 -9.19 6.15 5.54
N ALA A 106 -9.31 6.90 6.65
CA ALA A 106 -8.77 8.24 6.76
C ALA A 106 -7.28 8.35 7.11
N LEU A 107 -6.63 7.25 7.50
CA LEU A 107 -5.20 7.20 7.80
C LEU A 107 -4.45 6.68 6.57
N GLY A 108 -3.52 7.48 6.06
CA GLY A 108 -2.67 7.12 4.91
C GLY A 108 -1.22 6.91 5.32
N ILE A 109 -0.62 5.81 4.85
CA ILE A 109 0.80 5.48 5.01
C ILE A 109 1.45 5.55 3.64
N GLY A 110 2.23 6.60 3.40
CA GLY A 110 2.88 6.86 2.13
C GLY A 110 4.31 6.33 2.08
N VAL A 111 4.59 5.54 1.04
CA VAL A 111 5.88 4.93 0.75
C VAL A 111 6.36 5.31 -0.64
N LYS A 112 7.66 5.21 -0.88
CA LYS A 112 8.23 5.31 -2.23
C LYS A 112 8.00 4.04 -3.04
N ARG A 113 8.02 4.13 -4.38
CA ARG A 113 7.80 2.96 -5.26
C ARG A 113 8.73 1.78 -4.98
N TYR A 114 9.98 2.05 -4.62
CA TYR A 114 10.95 1.02 -4.25
C TYR A 114 10.52 0.16 -3.04
N TYR A 115 9.67 0.67 -2.15
CA TYR A 115 9.06 -0.16 -1.11
C TYR A 115 8.35 -1.37 -1.72
N LEU A 116 7.58 -1.15 -2.80
CA LEU A 116 6.84 -2.19 -3.49
C LEU A 116 7.75 -3.02 -4.39
N PHE A 117 8.64 -2.42 -5.16
CA PHE A 117 9.53 -3.16 -6.05
C PHE A 117 10.37 -4.20 -5.29
N ASN A 118 10.85 -3.84 -4.10
CA ASN A 118 11.59 -4.75 -3.22
C ASN A 118 10.73 -5.88 -2.62
N ARG A 119 9.40 -5.80 -2.77
CA ARG A 119 8.41 -6.69 -2.15
C ARG A 119 7.49 -7.34 -3.18
N LEU A 120 7.99 -7.61 -4.39
CA LEU A 120 7.23 -8.23 -5.49
C LEU A 120 5.99 -7.43 -5.89
N GLY A 121 5.96 -6.14 -5.58
CA GLY A 121 4.84 -5.27 -5.85
C GLY A 121 4.93 -4.60 -7.21
N GLY A 122 3.78 -4.19 -7.72
CA GLY A 122 3.66 -3.57 -9.04
C GLY A 122 2.30 -2.89 -9.26
N PRO A 123 2.18 -2.11 -10.36
CA PRO A 123 0.94 -1.46 -10.74
C PRO A 123 -0.11 -2.49 -11.20
N MET A 124 -1.37 -2.10 -11.12
CA MET A 124 -2.48 -2.89 -11.66
C MET A 124 -2.58 -2.79 -13.19
N HIS A 125 -2.88 -3.92 -13.82
CA HIS A 125 -3.27 -4.01 -15.22
C HIS A 125 -4.80 -3.94 -15.34
N TYR A 126 -5.27 -2.85 -15.92
CA TYR A 126 -6.70 -2.62 -16.12
C TYR A 126 -7.17 -3.21 -17.44
N VAL A 127 -8.16 -4.09 -17.35
CA VAL A 127 -8.73 -4.78 -18.52
C VAL A 127 -10.17 -4.36 -18.75
N HIS A 128 -10.53 -4.28 -20.02
CA HIS A 128 -11.89 -3.98 -20.45
C HIS A 128 -12.60 -5.28 -20.86
N LYS A 129 -13.90 -5.37 -20.60
CA LYS A 129 -14.71 -6.56 -20.91
C LYS A 129 -14.83 -6.87 -22.41
N THR A 130 -14.67 -5.85 -23.26
CA THR A 130 -14.78 -6.01 -24.70
C THR A 130 -13.62 -6.85 -25.25
N PRO A 131 -13.85 -7.58 -26.36
CA PRO A 131 -12.77 -8.25 -27.07
C PRO A 131 -11.60 -7.30 -27.37
N ASN A 132 -10.39 -7.75 -27.09
CA ASN A 132 -9.16 -7.02 -27.40
C ASN A 132 -8.17 -7.97 -28.08
N LEU A 133 -7.75 -7.62 -29.30
CA LEU A 133 -6.84 -8.44 -30.10
C LEU A 133 -5.48 -8.67 -29.41
N PHE A 134 -5.07 -7.75 -28.54
CA PHE A 134 -3.79 -7.76 -27.84
C PHE A 134 -3.84 -8.41 -26.46
N LEU A 135 -5.04 -8.77 -25.97
CA LEU A 135 -5.21 -9.56 -24.76
C LEU A 135 -5.78 -10.93 -25.20
N PRO A 136 -4.92 -11.92 -25.47
CA PRO A 136 -5.40 -13.24 -25.81
C PRO A 136 -6.30 -13.76 -24.68
N PRO A 137 -7.22 -14.70 -24.97
CA PRO A 137 -8.01 -15.33 -23.93
C PRO A 137 -7.10 -15.80 -22.80
N LEU A 138 -7.24 -15.21 -21.62
CA LEU A 138 -6.38 -15.49 -20.46
C LEU A 138 -6.60 -16.92 -19.92
N GLY A 139 -7.52 -17.70 -20.51
CA GLY A 139 -7.98 -19.00 -20.02
C GLY A 139 -6.88 -20.01 -19.75
N ASP A 140 -6.09 -20.38 -20.75
CA ASP A 140 -5.13 -21.49 -20.59
C ASP A 140 -3.88 -21.06 -19.81
N ALA A 141 -3.40 -19.83 -20.04
CA ALA A 141 -2.20 -19.30 -19.38
C ALA A 141 -2.41 -19.02 -17.89
N PHE A 142 -3.66 -18.80 -17.45
CA PHE A 142 -4.01 -18.44 -16.07
C PHE A 142 -5.07 -19.38 -15.47
N ASN A 143 -5.07 -20.65 -15.86
CA ASN A 143 -5.84 -21.66 -15.14
C ASN A 143 -5.32 -21.84 -13.69
N GLU A 144 -6.13 -22.41 -12.79
CA GLU A 144 -5.77 -22.51 -11.36
C GLU A 144 -4.53 -23.38 -11.08
N ASN A 145 -4.17 -24.25 -12.02
CA ASN A 145 -2.99 -25.11 -11.94
C ASN A 145 -1.75 -24.46 -12.58
N SER A 146 -1.90 -23.29 -13.22
CA SER A 146 -0.80 -22.56 -13.83
C SER A 146 0.09 -21.95 -12.76
N GLU A 147 1.40 -22.03 -12.97
CA GLU A 147 2.39 -21.35 -12.13
C GLU A 147 2.23 -19.83 -12.10
N ASN A 148 1.49 -19.28 -13.08
CA ASN A 148 1.22 -17.86 -13.27
C ASN A 148 -0.15 -17.43 -12.75
N TYR A 149 -0.98 -18.33 -12.18
CA TYR A 149 -2.33 -17.99 -11.73
C TYR A 149 -2.36 -16.79 -10.78
N GLU A 150 -1.33 -16.66 -9.93
CA GLU A 150 -1.19 -15.57 -8.95
C GLU A 150 -1.03 -14.19 -9.60
N LEU A 151 -0.52 -14.11 -10.84
CA LEU A 151 -0.40 -12.86 -11.59
C LEU A 151 -1.76 -12.24 -11.90
N LEU A 152 -2.86 -13.02 -11.96
CA LEU A 152 -4.21 -12.49 -12.09
C LEU A 152 -4.59 -11.54 -10.93
N SER A 153 -3.87 -11.60 -9.82
CA SER A 153 -4.01 -10.65 -8.72
C SER A 153 -3.72 -9.21 -9.14
N PHE A 154 -2.88 -9.02 -10.16
CA PHE A 154 -2.55 -7.71 -10.74
C PHE A 154 -3.52 -7.26 -11.82
N PHE A 155 -4.56 -8.03 -12.14
CA PHE A 155 -5.58 -7.63 -13.10
C PHE A 155 -6.82 -7.08 -12.40
N LYS A 156 -7.44 -6.03 -12.96
CA LYS A 156 -8.69 -5.44 -12.46
C LYS A 156 -9.54 -4.97 -13.63
N ASN A 157 -10.85 -5.05 -13.47
CA ASN A 157 -11.74 -4.44 -14.45
C ASN A 157 -11.51 -2.94 -14.47
N MET A 158 -11.49 -2.35 -15.66
CA MET A 158 -11.31 -0.91 -15.86
C MET A 158 -12.53 -0.11 -15.36
N SER A 159 -13.70 -0.73 -15.30
CA SER A 159 -14.96 -0.10 -14.89
C SER A 159 -15.79 -1.01 -13.98
N GLU A 160 -16.59 -0.42 -13.09
CA GLU A 160 -17.62 -1.16 -12.31
C GLU A 160 -18.89 -1.43 -13.13
N GLY A 161 -19.06 -0.73 -14.26
CA GLY A 161 -20.23 -0.83 -15.10
C GLY A 161 -20.63 0.54 -15.64
N ARG A 162 -21.94 0.79 -15.67
CA ARG A 162 -22.49 2.09 -16.02
C ARG A 162 -23.14 2.74 -14.81
N ASN A 163 -22.96 4.05 -14.66
CA ASN A 163 -23.58 4.83 -13.59
C ASN A 163 -25.08 5.13 -13.89
N ALA A 164 -25.74 5.87 -12.98
CA ALA A 164 -27.15 6.24 -13.11
C ALA A 164 -27.47 7.04 -14.38
N GLN A 165 -26.48 7.73 -14.96
CA GLN A 165 -26.59 8.49 -16.20
C GLN A 165 -26.16 7.68 -17.43
N ASN A 166 -25.96 6.37 -17.28
CA ASN A 166 -25.55 5.44 -18.33
C ASN A 166 -24.13 5.72 -18.89
N TYR A 167 -23.28 6.46 -18.19
CA TYR A 167 -21.85 6.61 -18.53
C TYR A 167 -21.03 5.46 -17.94
N ILE A 168 -19.93 5.09 -18.60
CA ILE A 168 -18.99 4.11 -18.06
C ILE A 168 -18.35 4.70 -16.80
N ASP A 169 -18.44 3.97 -15.69
CA ASP A 169 -17.83 4.37 -14.43
C ASP A 169 -16.39 3.85 -14.35
N TYR A 170 -15.43 4.76 -14.52
CA TYR A 170 -13.99 4.48 -14.47
C TYR A 170 -13.39 4.58 -13.06
N SER A 171 -14.22 4.56 -12.01
CA SER A 171 -13.78 4.66 -10.62
C SER A 171 -12.63 3.70 -10.26
N LEU A 172 -12.66 2.47 -10.78
CA LEU A 172 -11.59 1.49 -10.55
C LEU A 172 -10.26 1.88 -11.19
N TYR A 173 -10.31 2.44 -12.41
CA TYR A 173 -9.13 2.89 -13.14
C TYR A 173 -8.52 4.13 -12.51
N GLU A 174 -9.37 5.08 -12.10
CA GLU A 174 -8.95 6.30 -11.40
C GLU A 174 -8.22 6.00 -10.09
N GLU A 175 -8.45 4.84 -9.48
CA GLU A 175 -7.71 4.43 -8.28
C GLU A 175 -6.21 4.26 -8.50
N SER A 176 -5.72 4.11 -9.74
CA SER A 176 -4.28 3.96 -10.03
C SER A 176 -3.60 3.01 -9.03
N GLU A 177 -4.21 1.83 -8.86
CA GLU A 177 -3.90 0.92 -7.76
C GLU A 177 -2.57 0.21 -8.01
N TRP A 178 -1.83 -0.01 -6.93
CA TRP A 178 -0.64 -0.85 -6.88
C TRP A 178 -0.83 -1.94 -5.82
N ARG A 179 -0.19 -3.09 -6.01
CA ARG A 179 -0.32 -4.23 -5.09
C ARG A 179 1.01 -4.84 -4.73
N ILE A 180 1.09 -5.35 -3.52
CA ILE A 180 2.03 -6.40 -3.10
C ILE A 180 1.20 -7.67 -2.89
N ILE A 181 1.70 -8.82 -3.36
CA ILE A 181 1.11 -10.13 -3.08
C ILE A 181 2.16 -11.05 -2.47
N PHE A 182 1.72 -11.97 -1.61
CA PHE A 182 2.59 -13.01 -1.07
C PHE A 182 1.78 -14.27 -0.75
N SER A 183 2.34 -15.43 -1.05
CA SER A 183 1.70 -16.73 -0.86
C SER A 183 2.76 -17.80 -0.58
N GLU A 184 2.32 -18.97 -0.13
CA GLU A 184 3.22 -20.13 0.03
C GLU A 184 3.80 -20.62 -1.30
N ASN A 185 3.12 -20.40 -2.42
CA ASN A 185 3.66 -20.74 -3.74
C ASN A 185 4.80 -19.80 -4.15
N LEU A 186 4.63 -18.49 -3.93
CA LEU A 186 5.71 -17.52 -4.14
C LEU A 186 6.87 -17.77 -3.18
N LYS A 187 6.60 -18.05 -1.91
CA LYS A 187 7.60 -18.35 -0.89
C LYS A 187 8.53 -19.50 -1.30
N LYS A 188 8.02 -20.56 -1.95
CA LYS A 188 8.82 -21.69 -2.46
C LYS A 188 9.77 -21.29 -3.59
N LYS A 189 9.45 -20.23 -4.35
CA LYS A 189 10.25 -19.71 -5.46
C LYS A 189 11.31 -18.69 -5.03
N LEU A 190 11.27 -18.25 -3.78
CA LEU A 190 12.11 -17.18 -3.24
C LEU A 190 13.13 -17.72 -2.26
N THR A 191 14.23 -16.99 -2.07
CA THR A 191 15.22 -17.34 -1.06
C THR A 191 14.68 -17.06 0.34
N GLN A 192 15.13 -17.84 1.34
CA GLN A 192 14.74 -17.61 2.74
C GLN A 192 15.17 -16.24 3.24
N GLU A 193 16.32 -15.74 2.77
CA GLU A 193 16.80 -14.39 3.08
C GLU A 193 15.81 -13.33 2.58
N PHE A 194 15.36 -13.41 1.33
CA PHE A 194 14.39 -12.48 0.77
C PHE A 194 13.08 -12.51 1.55
N VAL A 195 12.56 -13.72 1.82
CA VAL A 195 11.31 -13.89 2.57
C VAL A 195 11.45 -13.29 3.97
N GLY A 196 12.47 -13.67 4.74
CA GLY A 196 12.66 -13.20 6.11
C GLY A 196 12.91 -11.69 6.24
N LYS A 197 13.44 -11.06 5.19
CA LYS A 197 13.64 -9.61 5.13
C LYS A 197 12.34 -8.83 4.93
N TYR A 198 11.48 -9.30 4.04
CA TYR A 198 10.35 -8.50 3.55
C TYR A 198 8.97 -8.97 4.03
N PHE A 199 8.85 -10.23 4.46
CA PHE A 199 7.59 -10.84 4.84
C PHE A 199 7.72 -11.58 6.18
N ILE A 200 6.82 -11.29 7.10
CA ILE A 200 6.73 -11.95 8.40
C ILE A 200 5.44 -12.74 8.45
N ASP A 201 5.56 -14.06 8.67
CA ASP A 201 4.42 -14.91 9.04
C ASP A 201 4.31 -14.93 10.57
N PRO A 202 3.40 -14.15 11.16
CA PRO A 202 3.30 -14.03 12.62
C PRO A 202 2.88 -15.33 13.29
N LYS A 203 2.36 -16.33 12.55
CA LYS A 203 1.88 -17.60 13.09
C LYS A 203 3.03 -18.56 13.41
N ILE A 204 4.15 -18.45 12.68
CA ILE A 204 5.32 -19.32 12.83
C ILE A 204 6.26 -18.80 13.92
N VAL A 205 6.31 -17.48 14.13
CA VAL A 205 7.28 -16.87 15.04
C VAL A 205 6.82 -16.92 16.50
N HIS A 206 6.70 -18.12 17.06
CA HIS A 206 6.38 -18.34 18.46
C HIS A 206 7.38 -17.60 19.38
N ASN A 207 6.88 -17.03 20.47
CA ASN A 207 7.64 -16.23 21.45
C ASN A 207 8.22 -14.91 20.93
N THR A 208 7.52 -14.25 20.00
CA THR A 208 7.87 -12.88 19.59
C THR A 208 6.72 -11.92 19.73
N LYS A 209 7.05 -10.63 19.81
CA LYS A 209 6.11 -9.50 19.79
C LYS A 209 5.10 -9.56 18.62
N TYR A 210 5.46 -10.21 17.51
CA TYR A 210 4.58 -10.37 16.34
C TYR A 210 3.48 -11.39 16.59
N PHE A 211 3.82 -12.52 17.21
CA PHE A 211 2.85 -13.55 17.57
C PHE A 211 1.90 -13.05 18.67
N GLU A 212 2.41 -12.30 19.65
CA GLU A 212 1.58 -11.65 20.68
C GLU A 212 0.58 -10.68 20.04
N TYR A 213 1.06 -9.80 19.15
CA TYR A 213 0.19 -8.88 18.42
C TYR A 213 -0.83 -9.61 17.56
N TYR A 214 -0.43 -10.64 16.81
CA TYR A 214 -1.37 -11.43 16.01
C TYR A 214 -2.41 -12.14 16.88
N SER A 215 -2.02 -12.66 18.04
CA SER A 215 -2.91 -13.36 18.97
C SER A 215 -3.90 -12.44 19.67
N SER A 216 -3.61 -11.13 19.75
CA SER A 216 -4.54 -10.14 20.29
C SER A 216 -5.61 -9.71 19.28
N LEU A 217 -5.46 -10.06 18.00
CA LEU A 217 -6.43 -9.71 16.97
C LEU A 217 -7.64 -10.67 16.98
N PRO A 218 -8.83 -10.20 16.53
CA PRO A 218 -10.00 -11.07 16.41
C PRO A 218 -9.71 -12.32 15.56
N LYS A 219 -10.24 -13.49 15.93
CA LYS A 219 -9.95 -14.77 15.25
C LYS A 219 -10.36 -14.83 13.79
N ASP A 220 -11.38 -14.06 13.40
CA ASP A 220 -11.90 -14.01 12.02
C ASP A 220 -11.14 -13.01 11.13
N ASN A 221 -9.91 -12.67 11.51
CA ASN A 221 -9.10 -11.74 10.74
C ASN A 221 -8.54 -12.46 9.49
N LEU A 222 -8.70 -11.85 8.32
CA LEU A 222 -8.16 -12.38 7.05
C LEU A 222 -6.68 -12.03 6.87
N LEU A 223 -5.96 -11.80 7.97
CA LEU A 223 -4.60 -11.30 7.98
C LEU A 223 -3.65 -12.50 7.95
N GLU A 224 -2.69 -12.45 7.04
CA GLU A 224 -1.85 -13.63 6.77
C GLU A 224 -0.38 -13.30 7.01
N TYR A 225 0.10 -12.21 6.43
CA TYR A 225 1.50 -11.82 6.52
C TYR A 225 1.63 -10.33 6.86
N LEU A 226 2.72 -9.97 7.52
CA LEU A 226 3.14 -8.59 7.73
C LEU A 226 4.27 -8.24 6.76
N THR A 227 4.25 -7.02 6.25
CA THR A 227 5.39 -6.40 5.56
C THR A 227 5.93 -5.26 6.42
N PRO A 228 7.11 -5.42 7.05
CA PRO A 228 7.72 -4.36 7.85
C PRO A 228 7.88 -3.06 7.07
N LEU A 229 7.71 -1.94 7.77
CA LEU A 229 8.10 -0.63 7.28
C LEU A 229 9.62 -0.48 7.35
N ASP A 230 10.19 0.25 6.40
CA ASP A 230 11.63 0.45 6.25
C ASP A 230 11.94 1.89 5.79
N GLU A 231 13.14 2.11 5.27
CA GLU A 231 13.61 3.41 4.81
C GLU A 231 12.74 4.09 3.73
N TRP A 232 11.87 3.34 3.06
CA TRP A 232 11.05 3.87 1.97
C TRP A 232 9.77 4.57 2.45
N VAL A 233 9.46 4.53 3.75
CA VAL A 233 8.38 5.32 4.34
C VAL A 233 8.75 6.80 4.28
N SER A 234 7.85 7.61 3.74
CA SER A 234 8.14 9.02 3.46
C SER A 234 6.99 9.98 3.74
N LEU A 235 5.78 9.47 3.98
CA LEU A 235 4.61 10.29 4.24
C LEU A 235 3.65 9.60 5.22
N ILE A 236 3.05 10.36 6.13
CA ILE A 236 1.89 9.96 6.93
C ILE A 236 0.80 11.01 6.73
N ILE A 237 -0.39 10.56 6.34
CA ILE A 237 -1.59 11.38 6.21
C ILE A 237 -2.52 11.05 7.36
N TYR A 238 -2.68 11.98 8.29
CA TYR A 238 -3.54 11.88 9.45
C TYR A 238 -5.00 12.20 9.08
N PRO A 239 -5.99 11.54 9.70
CA PRO A 239 -7.40 11.83 9.45
C PRO A 239 -7.80 13.28 9.73
N ASN A 240 -7.18 13.92 10.73
CA ASN A 240 -7.35 15.34 11.06
C ASN A 240 -6.18 15.85 11.91
N LEU A 241 -6.21 17.15 12.21
CA LEU A 241 -5.19 17.83 13.02
C LEU A 241 -5.12 17.32 14.46
N GLN A 242 -6.26 16.90 15.05
CA GLN A 242 -6.29 16.39 16.43
C GLN A 242 -5.47 15.11 16.57
N ILE A 243 -5.65 14.12 15.67
CA ILE A 243 -4.89 12.87 15.70
C ILE A 243 -3.41 13.13 15.39
N LYS A 244 -3.11 14.04 14.45
CA LYS A 244 -1.73 14.47 14.18
C LYS A 244 -1.06 15.00 15.45
N ASN A 245 -1.71 15.94 16.14
CA ASN A 245 -1.21 16.53 17.39
C ASN A 245 -1.06 15.49 18.50
N ALA A 246 -2.04 14.61 18.68
CA ALA A 246 -1.98 13.55 19.68
C ALA A 246 -0.81 12.59 19.39
N SER A 247 -0.55 12.30 18.11
CA SER A 247 0.56 11.43 17.70
C SER A 247 1.94 12.04 17.97
N TYR A 248 2.08 13.37 18.00
CA TYR A 248 3.33 14.04 18.39
C TYR A 248 3.65 13.82 19.87
N ASN A 249 2.62 13.76 20.72
CA ASN A 249 2.77 13.53 22.15
C ASN A 249 2.85 12.03 22.51
N HIS A 250 2.51 11.14 21.57
CA HIS A 250 2.55 9.70 21.79
C HIS A 250 3.97 9.15 21.67
N LYS A 251 4.62 8.91 22.82
CA LYS A 251 6.02 8.44 22.92
C LYS A 251 6.34 7.26 22.00
N GLY A 252 5.53 6.20 22.01
CA GLY A 252 5.76 5.01 21.18
C GLY A 252 5.77 5.28 19.67
N ILE A 253 4.89 6.13 19.16
CA ILE A 253 4.84 6.50 17.74
C ILE A 253 6.11 7.26 17.36
N ARG A 254 6.52 8.22 18.20
CA ARG A 254 7.74 9.01 17.94
C ARG A 254 9.00 8.14 17.96
N GLU A 255 9.08 7.18 18.87
CA GLU A 255 10.17 6.20 18.92
C GLU A 255 10.27 5.37 17.64
N GLU A 256 9.15 4.80 17.17
CA GLU A 256 9.15 4.00 15.93
C GLU A 256 9.47 4.86 14.69
N LEU A 257 8.94 6.09 14.60
CA LEU A 257 9.30 7.01 13.51
C LEU A 257 10.78 7.38 13.51
N ASN A 258 11.38 7.58 14.69
CA ASN A 258 12.80 7.86 14.80
C ASN A 258 13.67 6.66 14.40
N LYS A 259 13.23 5.43 14.66
CA LYS A 259 13.90 4.21 14.16
C LYS A 259 13.87 4.15 12.63
N LEU A 260 12.74 4.43 12.00
CA LEU A 260 12.65 4.47 10.53
C LEU A 260 13.58 5.54 9.93
N LYS A 261 13.70 6.69 10.59
CA LYS A 261 14.63 7.77 10.19
C LYS A 261 16.11 7.38 10.38
N SER A 262 16.44 6.58 11.40
CA SER A 262 17.84 6.20 11.68
C SER A 262 18.36 5.11 10.76
N THR A 263 17.53 4.13 10.38
CA THR A 263 17.86 3.11 9.37
C THR A 263 18.32 3.76 8.06
N ASN A 264 17.72 4.90 7.72
CA ASN A 264 18.03 5.67 6.52
C ASN A 264 19.46 6.22 6.46
N LYS A 265 20.10 6.47 7.60
CA LYS A 265 21.47 7.00 7.67
C LYS A 265 22.55 5.94 7.45
N LEU A 266 22.21 4.66 7.61
CA LEU A 266 23.15 3.53 7.54
C LEU A 266 23.16 2.84 6.18
N ALA A 267 22.21 3.17 5.30
CA ALA A 267 22.18 2.62 3.95
C ALA A 267 23.35 3.19 3.12
N ASN A 268 24.24 2.30 2.66
CA ASN A 268 25.45 2.63 1.93
C ASN A 268 25.15 3.53 0.72
N PRO A 269 25.69 4.77 0.66
CA PRO A 269 25.41 5.73 -0.42
C PRO A 269 25.70 5.18 -1.82
N GLU A 270 26.67 4.27 -1.94
CA GLU A 270 27.13 3.69 -3.20
C GLU A 270 26.12 2.73 -3.84
N LEU A 271 25.36 1.97 -3.02
CA LEU A 271 24.28 1.09 -3.52
C LEU A 271 23.11 1.89 -4.10
N ARG A 272 22.90 3.13 -3.66
CA ARG A 272 21.79 3.99 -4.12
C ARG A 272 22.07 4.67 -5.47
N ILE A 273 23.34 4.80 -5.86
CA ILE A 273 23.75 5.43 -7.13
C ILE A 273 23.66 4.43 -8.30
N ALA A 274 23.94 3.15 -8.04
CA ALA A 274 23.90 2.09 -9.07
C ALA A 274 22.49 1.87 -9.66
N ASP A 275 21.43 2.10 -8.87
CA ASP A 275 20.03 1.89 -9.29
C ASP A 275 19.38 3.13 -9.93
N GLY A 276 20.17 4.20 -10.19
CA GLY A 276 19.69 5.40 -10.87
C GLY A 276 18.70 6.26 -10.05
N CYS A 277 18.67 6.12 -8.72
CA CYS A 277 17.78 6.89 -7.85
C CYS A 277 18.43 8.24 -7.45
N PRO A 278 18.07 9.38 -8.07
CA PRO A 278 18.93 10.58 -8.05
C PRO A 278 18.82 11.46 -6.78
N GLN A 279 18.15 11.01 -5.71
CA GLN A 279 17.75 11.91 -4.62
C GLN A 279 18.16 11.38 -3.24
N GLN A 280 19.44 11.50 -2.90
CA GLN A 280 19.96 11.16 -1.56
C GLN A 280 19.47 12.13 -0.47
N GLU A 281 19.19 13.40 -0.78
CA GLU A 281 18.93 14.43 0.24
C GLU A 281 17.48 14.47 0.79
N ILE A 282 16.49 13.97 0.03
CA ILE A 282 15.06 14.09 0.40
C ILE A 282 14.55 12.85 1.17
N ILE A 283 15.29 11.74 1.18
CA ILE A 283 14.84 10.46 1.75
C ILE A 283 14.73 10.51 3.29
N ASN A 284 15.36 11.48 3.96
CA ASN A 284 15.51 11.45 5.42
C ASN A 284 14.34 12.04 6.21
N GLN A 285 13.30 12.59 5.57
CA GLN A 285 12.17 13.19 6.27
C GLN A 285 10.85 12.49 5.90
N ILE A 286 10.25 11.85 6.90
CA ILE A 286 8.84 11.45 6.83
C ILE A 286 8.01 12.71 6.97
N VAL A 287 7.29 13.07 5.91
CA VAL A 287 6.36 14.19 5.89
C VAL A 287 5.09 13.79 6.65
N GLU A 288 4.59 14.68 7.51
CA GLU A 288 3.40 14.43 8.33
C GLU A 288 2.32 15.46 7.98
N LEU A 289 1.26 15.06 7.28
CA LEU A 289 0.16 15.92 6.83
C LEU A 289 -1.14 15.52 7.52
N ASP A 290 -1.99 16.47 7.89
CA ASP A 290 -3.40 16.13 8.06
C ASP A 290 -4.10 16.16 6.69
N ILE A 291 -5.18 15.40 6.55
CA ILE A 291 -5.89 15.30 5.28
C ILE A 291 -6.48 16.64 4.81
N GLY A 292 -6.75 17.59 5.70
CA GLY A 292 -7.21 18.92 5.34
C GLY A 292 -6.13 19.71 4.57
N ALA A 293 -4.87 19.57 4.97
CA ALA A 293 -3.73 20.19 4.31
C ALA A 293 -3.48 19.66 2.89
N THR A 294 -3.96 18.44 2.56
CA THR A 294 -3.75 17.84 1.24
C THR A 294 -4.41 18.60 0.09
N LYS A 295 -5.42 19.43 0.39
CA LYS A 295 -6.12 20.28 -0.60
C LYS A 295 -5.24 21.38 -1.23
N GLN A 296 -4.09 21.66 -0.63
CA GLN A 296 -3.19 22.74 -1.06
C GLN A 296 -2.12 22.28 -2.06
N PHE A 297 -2.06 20.98 -2.35
CA PHE A 297 -1.14 20.34 -3.29
C PHE A 297 -1.84 20.01 -4.60
#